data_AF-A0A7S4FCK7-F1
#
_entry.id   AF-A0A7S4FCK7-F1
#
_cell.length_a   1.000
_cell.length_b   1.000
_cell.length_c   1.000
_cell.angle_alpha   90.00
_cell.angle_beta   90.00
_cell.angle_gamma   90.00
#
_symmetry.space_group_name_H-M   'P 1'
#
loop_
_entity.id
_entity.type
_entity.pdbx_description
1 polymer ?
#
loop_
_entity_poly.entity_id
_entity_poly.type
_entity_poly.pdbx_seq_one_letter_code
_entity_poly.pdbx_strand_id
1 'polypeptide(L)'
;LGFCQVSDEAALANLSARGERLAYHCGGCFEGRTGPLCEQPKVSFCLRDCSGNGECDSGFCWCKPGWFGIDCSESASTTGGSVLAPSSQQKQGVPSPAAASALRVYVYDMPSEFTTLNLQYRNSPSVGVHRSYDGRNRSGFAAGSLYAMEGALHEWLLDSPLRTTDAEKAHLFFVPIYLASLFMWPIAKFADEPYVGRETRENRRRSHQGALLMLKALHYIRARFPYWDASGGVDHVWMMLHDEGPCFCPREIRS
;
A
#
# COMPACT_ATOMS: atom_id res chain seq x y z
N LEU A 1 -20.52 3.22 10.06
CA LEU A 1 -20.84 3.86 8.77
C LEU A 1 -20.49 2.84 7.70
N GLY A 2 -21.48 2.08 7.23
CA GLY A 2 -21.29 1.11 6.16
C GLY A 2 -21.27 1.83 4.82
N PHE A 3 -20.44 1.36 3.90
CA PHE A 3 -20.45 1.81 2.52
C PHE A 3 -21.68 1.22 1.80
N CYS A 4 -22.32 2.00 0.93
CA CYS A 4 -23.39 1.46 0.09
C CYS A 4 -22.79 0.69 -1.07
N GLN A 5 -23.29 -0.53 -1.30
CA GLN A 5 -23.08 -1.23 -2.57
C GLN A 5 -24.42 -1.24 -3.31
N VAL A 6 -24.48 -0.54 -4.43
CA VAL A 6 -25.64 -0.65 -5.33
C VAL A 6 -25.42 -1.91 -6.16
N SER A 7 -26.14 -2.98 -5.84
CA SER A 7 -26.09 -4.24 -6.59
C SER A 7 -27.08 -4.30 -7.76
N ASP A 8 -27.99 -3.32 -7.89
CA ASP A 8 -29.07 -3.36 -8.87
C ASP A 8 -29.36 -1.97 -9.45
N GLU A 9 -28.86 -1.71 -10.67
CA GLU A 9 -29.10 -0.47 -11.42
C GLU A 9 -30.59 -0.27 -11.79
N ALA A 10 -31.35 -1.37 -11.98
CA ALA A 10 -32.76 -1.30 -12.32
C ALA A 10 -33.62 -0.87 -11.11
N ALA A 11 -33.20 -1.28 -9.90
CA ALA A 11 -33.83 -0.82 -8.66
C ALA A 11 -33.66 0.70 -8.45
N LEU A 12 -32.50 1.27 -8.80
CA LEU A 12 -32.25 2.71 -8.73
C LEU A 12 -33.13 3.52 -9.68
N ALA A 13 -33.28 3.06 -10.93
CA ALA A 13 -34.13 3.72 -11.92
C ALA A 13 -35.60 3.76 -11.47
N ASN A 14 -36.07 2.69 -10.84
CA ASN A 14 -37.44 2.56 -10.36
C ASN A 14 -37.71 3.40 -9.10
N LEU A 15 -36.72 3.55 -8.22
CA LEU A 15 -36.80 4.45 -7.05
C LEU A 15 -36.81 5.93 -7.46
N SER A 16 -36.04 6.30 -8.49
CA SER A 16 -36.05 7.66 -9.06
C SER A 16 -37.41 8.02 -9.68
N ALA A 17 -38.09 7.05 -10.32
CA ALA A 17 -39.38 7.24 -10.98
C ALA A 17 -40.57 7.42 -10.01
N ARG A 18 -40.46 6.96 -8.76
CA ARG A 18 -41.55 7.00 -7.78
C ARG A 18 -41.67 8.31 -6.99
N GLY A 19 -40.79 9.28 -7.18
CA GLY A 19 -40.86 10.58 -6.51
C GLY A 19 -40.66 10.55 -4.98
N GLU A 20 -40.49 9.37 -4.38
CA GLU A 20 -40.08 9.20 -3.00
C GLU A 20 -38.58 9.55 -2.90
N ARG A 21 -38.26 10.78 -2.49
CA ARG A 21 -36.90 11.14 -2.05
C ARG A 21 -36.59 10.40 -0.74
N LEU A 22 -36.35 9.10 -0.82
CA LEU A 22 -35.63 8.37 0.20
C LEU A 22 -34.24 8.99 0.27
N ALA A 23 -33.97 9.74 1.34
CA ALA A 23 -32.71 10.46 1.58
C ALA A 23 -31.57 9.48 1.94
N TYR A 24 -31.27 8.54 1.05
CA TYR A 24 -30.14 7.62 1.21
C TYR A 24 -28.96 8.20 0.43
N HIS A 25 -28.32 9.21 1.01
CA HIS A 25 -26.97 9.57 0.60
C HIS A 25 -25.99 8.65 1.32
N CYS A 26 -25.07 8.06 0.58
CA CYS A 26 -24.02 7.25 1.18
C CYS A 26 -23.07 8.17 1.96
N GLY A 27 -22.78 7.83 3.21
CA GLY A 27 -21.87 8.62 4.06
C GLY A 27 -20.43 8.66 3.55
N GLY A 28 -20.08 7.75 2.63
CA GLY A 28 -18.81 7.69 1.92
C GLY A 28 -18.81 6.55 0.89
N CYS A 29 -17.90 6.63 -0.07
CA CYS A 29 -17.71 5.61 -1.11
C CYS A 29 -16.42 4.85 -0.93
N PHE A 30 -16.42 3.59 -1.35
CA PHE A 30 -15.21 2.80 -1.46
C PHE A 30 -14.22 3.42 -2.45
N GLU A 31 -12.99 2.91 -2.45
CA GLU A 31 -11.99 3.29 -3.45
C GLU A 31 -12.53 3.08 -4.88
N GLY A 32 -12.17 3.98 -5.80
CA GLY A 32 -12.62 3.90 -7.18
C GLY A 32 -14.08 4.29 -7.45
N ARG A 33 -14.86 4.70 -6.43
CA ARG A 33 -16.26 5.13 -6.58
C ARG A 33 -16.54 6.52 -6.02
N THR A 34 -17.54 7.20 -6.59
CA THR A 34 -18.03 8.53 -6.21
C THR A 34 -19.51 8.69 -6.58
N GLY A 35 -20.12 9.82 -6.23
CA GLY A 35 -21.53 10.10 -6.44
C GLY A 35 -22.37 9.92 -5.16
N PRO A 36 -23.61 10.42 -5.14
CA PRO A 36 -24.49 10.31 -3.97
C PRO A 36 -24.77 8.87 -3.53
N LEU A 37 -24.65 7.90 -4.46
CA LEU A 37 -24.90 6.48 -4.24
C LEU A 37 -23.67 5.62 -4.56
N CYS A 38 -22.49 6.24 -4.75
CA CYS A 38 -21.26 5.56 -5.15
C CYS A 38 -21.35 4.87 -6.52
N GLU A 39 -22.22 5.36 -7.39
CA GLU A 39 -22.52 4.81 -8.70
C GLU A 39 -21.51 5.20 -9.79
N GLN A 40 -20.80 6.31 -9.59
CA GLN A 40 -19.88 6.86 -10.58
C GLN A 40 -18.46 6.31 -10.35
N PRO A 41 -17.75 5.85 -11.40
CA PRO A 41 -16.35 5.47 -11.26
C PRO A 41 -15.48 6.71 -11.05
N LYS A 42 -14.42 6.55 -10.25
CA LYS A 42 -13.32 7.52 -10.14
C LYS A 42 -11.98 6.77 -10.15
N VAL A 43 -10.88 7.50 -10.32
CA VAL A 43 -9.53 6.93 -10.27
C VAL A 43 -9.26 6.37 -8.87
N SER A 44 -8.69 5.16 -8.84
CA SER A 44 -8.22 4.50 -7.63
C SER A 44 -6.75 4.79 -7.38
N PHE A 45 -6.33 4.82 -6.12
CA PHE A 45 -4.93 4.79 -5.76
C PHE A 45 -4.32 3.41 -6.05
N CYS A 46 -3.23 3.36 -6.82
CA CYS A 46 -2.30 2.23 -6.89
C CYS A 46 -0.86 2.77 -6.95
N LEU A 47 0.10 2.02 -6.41
CA LEU A 47 1.52 2.43 -6.43
C LEU A 47 1.98 2.72 -7.87
N ARG A 48 2.55 3.91 -8.07
CA ARG A 48 3.01 4.45 -9.36
C ARG A 48 2.02 4.31 -10.52
N ASP A 49 0.73 4.27 -10.23
CA ASP A 49 -0.34 4.07 -11.23
C ASP A 49 -0.05 2.83 -12.11
N CYS A 50 0.40 1.75 -11.46
CA CYS A 50 0.81 0.49 -12.08
C CYS A 50 1.87 0.67 -13.19
N SER A 51 2.70 1.72 -13.08
CA SER A 51 3.77 2.09 -14.01
C SER A 51 3.32 2.20 -15.48
N GLY A 52 2.02 2.35 -15.74
CA GLY A 52 1.40 2.27 -17.08
C GLY A 52 1.35 0.84 -17.69
N ASN A 53 1.79 -0.16 -16.94
CA ASN A 53 1.91 -1.56 -17.36
C ASN A 53 0.88 -2.49 -16.70
N GLY A 54 -0.18 -1.92 -16.11
CA GLY A 54 -1.28 -2.68 -15.54
C GLY A 54 -2.54 -1.84 -15.39
N GLU A 55 -3.62 -2.52 -15.00
CA GLU A 55 -4.90 -1.90 -14.64
C GLU A 55 -4.98 -1.78 -13.12
N CYS A 56 -5.31 -0.58 -12.62
CA CYS A 56 -5.42 -0.32 -11.19
C CYS A 56 -6.83 -0.66 -10.70
N ASP A 57 -6.91 -1.54 -9.70
CA ASP A 57 -8.13 -1.84 -8.97
C ASP A 57 -7.88 -1.71 -7.47
N SER A 58 -8.37 -0.61 -6.89
CA SER A 58 -8.49 -0.43 -5.44
C SER A 58 -7.20 -0.68 -4.63
N GLY A 59 -6.04 -0.33 -5.19
CA GLY A 59 -4.72 -0.56 -4.58
C GLY A 59 -3.93 -1.71 -5.17
N PHE A 60 -4.56 -2.58 -5.96
CA PHE A 60 -3.94 -3.71 -6.62
C PHE A 60 -3.69 -3.42 -8.10
N CYS A 61 -2.51 -3.80 -8.59
CA CYS A 61 -2.15 -3.64 -9.99
C CYS A 61 -2.25 -4.96 -10.75
N TRP A 62 -3.19 -5.04 -11.69
CA TRP A 62 -3.34 -6.15 -12.63
C TRP A 62 -2.35 -5.98 -13.78
N CYS A 63 -1.17 -6.58 -13.65
CA CYS A 63 -0.09 -6.41 -14.62
C CYS A 63 -0.39 -7.06 -15.98
N LYS A 64 0.03 -6.37 -17.04
CA LYS A 64 0.04 -6.90 -18.41
C LYS A 64 1.01 -8.08 -18.51
N PRO A 65 0.80 -9.03 -19.46
CA PRO A 65 1.70 -10.16 -19.64
C PRO A 65 3.18 -9.74 -19.76
N GLY A 66 4.05 -10.41 -19.02
CA GLY A 66 5.49 -10.13 -18.97
C GLY A 66 5.91 -9.06 -17.95
N TRP A 67 4.96 -8.33 -17.35
CA TRP A 67 5.20 -7.38 -16.27
C TRP A 67 4.79 -7.96 -14.92
N PHE A 68 5.51 -7.58 -13.86
CA PHE A 68 5.26 -8.03 -12.50
C PHE A 68 5.79 -7.01 -11.48
N GLY A 69 5.69 -7.37 -10.19
CA GLY A 69 5.95 -6.50 -9.06
C GLY A 69 4.69 -5.76 -8.63
N ILE A 70 4.74 -5.14 -7.45
CA ILE A 70 3.57 -4.52 -6.80
C ILE A 70 2.94 -3.37 -7.62
N ASP A 71 3.69 -2.81 -8.55
CA ASP A 71 3.32 -1.67 -9.40
C ASP A 71 3.59 -1.94 -10.89
N CYS A 72 3.75 -3.21 -11.30
CA CYS A 72 4.02 -3.63 -12.68
C CYS A 72 5.24 -2.95 -13.32
N SER A 73 6.24 -2.58 -12.51
CA SER A 73 7.43 -1.91 -13.00
C SER A 73 8.54 -2.85 -13.46
N GLU A 74 8.45 -4.13 -13.14
CA GLU A 74 9.48 -5.12 -13.48
C GLU A 74 9.03 -5.98 -14.64
N SER A 75 9.98 -6.34 -15.51
CA SER A 75 9.75 -7.27 -16.61
C SER A 75 10.99 -8.11 -16.87
N ALA A 76 10.79 -9.37 -17.25
CA ALA A 76 11.88 -10.25 -17.64
C ALA A 76 12.29 -9.94 -19.08
N SER A 77 13.50 -9.43 -19.31
CA SER A 77 14.05 -9.30 -20.66
C SER A 77 14.46 -10.65 -21.21
N THR A 78 14.23 -10.87 -22.52
CA THR A 78 14.78 -11.99 -23.29
C THR A 78 16.32 -12.03 -23.28
N THR A 79 17.00 -10.94 -22.91
CA THR A 79 18.47 -10.84 -22.79
C THR A 79 19.02 -11.03 -21.37
N GLY A 80 18.23 -11.60 -20.44
CA GLY A 80 18.75 -12.14 -19.18
C GLY A 80 18.87 -11.14 -18.02
N GLY A 81 18.09 -10.05 -18.03
CA GLY A 81 18.04 -9.09 -16.93
C GLY A 81 16.63 -8.56 -16.67
N SER A 82 16.36 -8.12 -15.44
CA SER A 82 15.13 -7.39 -15.10
C SER A 82 15.20 -5.98 -15.68
N VAL A 83 14.19 -5.59 -16.46
CA VAL A 83 14.05 -4.23 -16.99
C VAL A 83 13.00 -3.49 -16.16
N LEU A 84 13.41 -2.36 -15.59
CA LEU A 84 12.53 -1.47 -14.85
C LEU A 84 11.81 -0.49 -15.79
N ALA A 85 10.54 -0.22 -15.51
CA ALA A 85 9.78 0.83 -16.16
C ALA A 85 10.46 2.21 -15.96
N PRO A 86 10.36 3.14 -16.93
CA PRO A 86 11.00 4.45 -16.83
C PRO A 86 10.52 5.24 -15.61
N SER A 87 11.47 5.76 -14.82
CA SER A 87 11.21 6.55 -13.62
C SER A 87 10.42 7.82 -13.91
N SER A 88 9.37 8.07 -13.13
CA SER A 88 8.60 9.32 -13.20
C SER A 88 9.41 10.51 -12.67
N GLN A 89 10.23 10.30 -11.63
CA GLN A 89 11.16 11.31 -11.10
C GLN A 89 12.15 11.78 -12.17
N GLN A 90 12.68 10.86 -12.98
CA GLN A 90 13.59 11.20 -14.08
C GLN A 90 12.87 12.00 -15.17
N LYS A 91 11.65 11.60 -15.56
CA LYS A 91 10.83 12.32 -16.55
C LYS A 91 10.48 13.74 -16.11
N GLN A 92 10.27 13.95 -14.81
CA GLN A 92 9.94 15.25 -14.24
C GLN A 92 11.16 16.16 -14.06
N GLY A 93 12.38 15.69 -14.37
CA GLY A 93 13.60 16.48 -14.25
C GLY A 93 13.93 16.86 -12.81
N VAL A 94 13.41 16.11 -11.82
CA VAL A 94 13.69 16.36 -10.40
C VAL A 94 15.19 16.13 -10.17
N PRO A 95 15.95 17.14 -9.69
CA PRO A 95 17.37 16.97 -9.40
C PRO A 95 17.53 15.83 -8.38
N SER A 96 18.13 14.74 -8.82
CA SER A 96 18.26 13.53 -8.01
C SER A 96 19.73 13.30 -7.69
N PRO A 97 20.25 13.80 -6.56
CA PRO A 97 21.59 13.43 -6.09
C PRO A 97 21.72 11.91 -5.88
N ALA A 98 20.59 11.20 -5.78
CA ALA A 98 20.54 9.75 -5.77
C ALA A 98 21.10 9.09 -7.04
N ALA A 99 21.04 9.73 -8.22
CA ALA A 99 21.66 9.20 -9.44
C ALA A 99 23.20 9.18 -9.36
N ALA A 100 23.80 10.09 -8.59
CA ALA A 100 25.25 10.13 -8.33
C ALA A 100 25.66 9.36 -7.07
N SER A 101 24.69 8.91 -6.27
CA SER A 101 24.96 8.16 -5.04
C SER A 101 25.40 6.73 -5.37
N ALA A 102 26.36 6.21 -4.61
CA ALA A 102 26.70 4.78 -4.63
C ALA A 102 25.66 3.93 -3.88
N LEU A 103 24.83 4.54 -3.02
CA LEU A 103 23.83 3.83 -2.21
C LEU A 103 22.84 3.07 -3.10
N ARG A 104 22.58 1.82 -2.73
CA ARG A 104 21.59 0.96 -3.37
C ARG A 104 20.68 0.36 -2.31
N VAL A 105 19.38 0.48 -2.53
CA VAL A 105 18.35 -0.03 -1.63
C VAL A 105 17.60 -1.14 -2.34
N TYR A 106 17.66 -2.35 -1.80
CA TYR A 106 16.80 -3.44 -2.25
C TYR A 106 15.45 -3.29 -1.55
N VAL A 107 14.37 -3.31 -2.32
CA VAL A 107 13.01 -3.28 -1.77
C VAL A 107 12.47 -4.71 -1.81
N TYR A 108 12.11 -5.27 -0.66
CA TYR A 108 11.53 -6.60 -0.62
C TYR A 108 10.21 -6.67 -1.38
N ASP A 109 10.05 -7.73 -2.17
CA ASP A 109 8.76 -8.11 -2.73
C ASP A 109 7.90 -8.79 -1.66
N MET A 110 7.10 -7.96 -0.99
CA MET A 110 6.23 -8.38 0.11
C MET A 110 4.83 -8.70 -0.40
N PRO A 111 4.20 -9.79 0.08
CA PRO A 111 2.81 -10.10 -0.22
C PRO A 111 1.88 -8.93 0.10
N SER A 112 0.83 -8.78 -0.71
CA SER A 112 -0.11 -7.66 -0.58
C SER A 112 -0.79 -7.57 0.79
N GLU A 113 -0.91 -8.69 1.52
CA GLU A 113 -1.41 -8.73 2.90
C GLU A 113 -0.61 -7.86 3.89
N PHE A 114 0.66 -7.58 3.60
CA PHE A 114 1.47 -6.66 4.40
C PHE A 114 1.38 -5.21 3.91
N THR A 115 0.87 -5.00 2.69
CA THR A 115 0.89 -3.71 1.99
C THR A 115 -0.50 -3.39 1.41
N THR A 116 -0.68 -3.49 0.10
CA THR A 116 -1.81 -2.93 -0.66
C THR A 116 -3.15 -3.59 -0.40
N LEU A 117 -3.20 -4.85 0.03
CA LEU A 117 -4.47 -5.50 0.41
C LEU A 117 -5.16 -4.75 1.55
N ASN A 118 -4.37 -4.14 2.45
CA ASN A 118 -4.90 -3.37 3.57
C ASN A 118 -5.71 -2.13 3.13
N LEU A 119 -5.52 -1.65 1.88
CA LEU A 119 -6.27 -0.52 1.34
C LEU A 119 -7.78 -0.83 1.21
N GLN A 120 -8.17 -2.10 1.17
CA GLN A 120 -9.57 -2.51 1.04
C GLN A 120 -10.35 -2.41 2.35
N TYR A 121 -9.66 -2.43 3.49
CA TYR A 121 -10.28 -2.43 4.83
C TYR A 121 -10.38 -1.04 5.46
N ARG A 122 -9.93 0.00 4.76
CA ARG A 122 -10.00 1.38 5.27
C ARG A 122 -11.42 1.94 5.19
N ASN A 123 -11.73 2.82 6.13
CA ASN A 123 -13.03 3.48 6.23
C ASN A 123 -13.20 4.69 5.28
N SER A 124 -12.15 5.12 4.58
CA SER A 124 -12.22 6.18 3.57
C SER A 124 -11.04 6.09 2.58
N PRO A 125 -11.27 6.37 1.27
CA PRO A 125 -10.25 6.45 0.22
C PRO A 125 -8.97 7.21 0.56
N SER A 126 -9.06 8.28 1.36
CA SER A 126 -7.91 9.15 1.66
C SER A 126 -7.05 8.64 2.82
N VAL A 127 -7.43 7.54 3.46
CA VAL A 127 -6.72 7.03 4.65
C VAL A 127 -5.60 6.08 4.23
N GLY A 128 -4.43 6.25 4.85
CA GLY A 128 -3.27 5.37 4.65
C GLY A 128 -2.56 5.52 3.31
N VAL A 129 -2.85 6.58 2.56
CA VAL A 129 -2.23 6.90 1.26
C VAL A 129 -1.77 8.33 1.23
N HIS A 130 -0.69 8.62 0.53
CA HIS A 130 -0.12 9.97 0.40
C HIS A 130 -0.82 10.81 -0.67
N ARG A 131 -1.55 10.17 -1.58
CA ARG A 131 -2.39 10.80 -2.60
C ARG A 131 -3.71 10.05 -2.74
N SER A 132 -4.74 10.78 -3.12
CA SER A 132 -6.08 10.27 -3.39
C SER A 132 -6.74 11.09 -4.51
N TYR A 133 -7.87 10.62 -5.01
CA TYR A 133 -8.60 11.29 -6.10
C TYR A 133 -10.00 11.69 -5.64
N ASP A 134 -10.37 12.94 -5.94
CA ASP A 134 -11.73 13.42 -5.71
C ASP A 134 -12.71 12.89 -6.79
N GLY A 135 -14.00 13.20 -6.65
CA GLY A 135 -15.02 12.76 -7.61
C GLY A 135 -14.88 13.35 -9.02
N ARG A 136 -13.94 14.28 -9.24
CA ARG A 136 -13.58 14.83 -10.56
C ARG A 136 -12.20 14.34 -11.03
N ASN A 137 -11.68 13.27 -10.40
CA ASN A 137 -10.36 12.70 -10.66
C ASN A 137 -9.20 13.70 -10.48
N ARG A 138 -9.38 14.73 -9.65
CA ARG A 138 -8.29 15.64 -9.31
C ARG A 138 -7.48 15.03 -8.19
N SER A 139 -6.15 15.09 -8.33
CA SER A 139 -5.22 14.61 -7.30
C SER A 139 -5.31 15.50 -6.05
N GLY A 140 -5.59 14.88 -4.91
CA GLY A 140 -5.50 15.47 -3.59
C GLY A 140 -4.37 14.80 -2.81
N PHE A 141 -3.41 15.59 -2.33
CA PHE A 141 -2.37 15.11 -1.43
C PHE A 141 -2.96 14.99 -0.02
N ALA A 142 -2.85 13.81 0.57
CA ALA A 142 -3.52 13.50 1.83
C ALA A 142 -2.79 14.20 2.99
N ALA A 143 -3.16 15.44 3.27
CA ALA A 143 -2.54 16.27 4.32
C ALA A 143 -2.81 15.79 5.77
N GLY A 144 -3.62 14.73 5.96
CA GLY A 144 -4.15 14.33 7.27
C GLY A 144 -3.69 12.97 7.81
N SER A 145 -2.87 12.21 7.09
CA SER A 145 -2.39 10.90 7.54
C SER A 145 -0.88 10.93 7.68
N LEU A 146 -0.38 11.35 8.85
CA LEU A 146 1.06 11.34 9.17
C LEU A 146 1.70 9.95 8.92
N TYR A 147 0.90 8.90 9.06
CA TYR A 147 1.34 7.53 8.83
C TYR A 147 1.42 7.13 7.36
N ALA A 148 0.84 7.90 6.43
CA ALA A 148 0.86 7.59 4.99
C ALA A 148 2.27 7.61 4.36
N MET A 149 3.30 8.02 5.11
CA MET A 149 4.68 7.99 4.60
C MET A 149 5.18 6.57 4.35
N GLU A 150 4.59 5.52 4.95
CA GLU A 150 4.92 4.12 4.59
C GLU A 150 4.65 3.84 3.11
N GLY A 151 3.44 4.17 2.63
CA GLY A 151 3.10 4.07 1.22
C GLY A 151 3.86 5.06 0.35
N ALA A 152 4.10 6.28 0.85
CA ALA A 152 4.83 7.31 0.11
C ALA A 152 6.30 6.93 -0.14
N LEU A 153 7.00 6.46 0.90
CA LEU A 153 8.39 6.03 0.80
C LEU A 153 8.50 4.78 -0.07
N HIS A 154 7.54 3.86 0.05
CA HIS A 154 7.48 2.68 -0.81
C HIS A 154 7.34 3.10 -2.27
N GLU A 155 6.35 3.94 -2.63
CA GLU A 155 6.18 4.45 -4.00
C GLU A 155 7.42 5.21 -4.48
N TRP A 156 8.02 6.05 -3.63
CA TRP A 156 9.21 6.81 -3.96
C TRP A 156 10.42 5.92 -4.23
N LEU A 157 10.66 4.91 -3.39
CA LEU A 157 11.75 3.95 -3.59
C LEU A 157 11.54 3.13 -4.86
N LEU A 158 10.31 2.70 -5.15
CA LEU A 158 10.01 1.99 -6.40
C LEU A 158 10.40 2.81 -7.64
N ASP A 159 10.28 4.13 -7.57
CA ASP A 159 10.64 5.09 -8.63
C ASP A 159 12.06 5.66 -8.58
N SER A 160 12.78 5.41 -7.49
CA SER A 160 14.06 6.06 -7.20
C SER A 160 15.22 5.37 -7.91
N PRO A 161 16.23 6.12 -8.40
CA PRO A 161 17.47 5.54 -8.91
C PRO A 161 18.32 4.87 -7.81
N LEU A 162 17.96 5.03 -6.53
CA LEU A 162 18.57 4.26 -5.43
C LEU A 162 18.13 2.79 -5.44
N ARG A 163 16.96 2.46 -6.01
CA ARG A 163 16.46 1.10 -5.98
C ARG A 163 17.31 0.18 -6.84
N THR A 164 17.63 -0.98 -6.29
CA THR A 164 18.26 -2.09 -7.03
C THR A 164 17.33 -3.31 -7.02
N THR A 165 17.29 -4.04 -8.13
CA THR A 165 16.68 -5.38 -8.22
C THR A 165 17.71 -6.49 -7.97
N ASP A 166 19.00 -6.12 -7.95
CA ASP A 166 20.12 -7.00 -7.60
C ASP A 166 20.48 -6.80 -6.13
N ALA A 167 20.16 -7.82 -5.32
CA ALA A 167 20.38 -7.80 -3.88
C ALA A 167 21.87 -7.82 -3.48
N GLU A 168 22.75 -8.39 -4.30
CA GLU A 168 24.20 -8.45 -4.03
C GLU A 168 24.84 -7.05 -4.11
N LYS A 169 24.20 -6.13 -4.83
CA LYS A 169 24.62 -4.73 -4.91
C LYS A 169 23.98 -3.85 -3.83
N ALA A 170 23.07 -4.38 -3.02
CA ALA A 170 22.33 -3.61 -2.04
C ALA A 170 23.21 -3.27 -0.84
N HIS A 171 23.05 -2.04 -0.33
CA HIS A 171 23.66 -1.58 0.92
C HIS A 171 22.62 -1.56 2.05
N LEU A 172 21.34 -1.42 1.71
CA LEU A 172 20.22 -1.43 2.64
C LEU A 172 19.08 -2.26 2.03
N PHE A 173 18.31 -2.90 2.90
CA PHE A 173 17.13 -3.69 2.55
C PHE A 173 15.88 -3.05 3.16
N PHE A 174 15.05 -2.43 2.33
CA PHE A 174 13.80 -1.84 2.79
C PHE A 174 12.69 -2.91 2.85
N VAL A 175 12.04 -3.01 4.01
CA VAL A 175 10.92 -3.94 4.24
C VAL A 175 9.59 -3.16 4.19
N PRO A 176 8.86 -3.17 3.06
CA PRO A 176 7.60 -2.46 2.97
C PRO A 176 6.50 -3.20 3.74
N ILE A 177 6.04 -2.59 4.83
CA ILE A 177 4.83 -2.97 5.55
C ILE A 177 3.99 -1.73 5.82
N TYR A 178 2.68 -1.81 5.63
CA TYR A 178 1.73 -0.72 5.87
C TYR A 178 1.15 -0.81 7.28
N LEU A 179 2.06 -0.76 8.24
CA LEU A 179 1.83 -0.99 9.66
C LEU A 179 1.06 0.17 10.31
N ALA A 180 1.63 1.37 10.31
CA ALA A 180 1.00 2.53 10.92
C ALA A 180 -0.08 3.13 10.00
N SER A 181 0.16 3.11 8.68
CA SER A 181 -0.68 3.73 7.65
C SER A 181 -2.04 3.09 7.49
N LEU A 182 -2.15 1.77 7.70
CA LEU A 182 -3.38 1.03 7.48
C LEU A 182 -3.69 0.07 8.62
N PHE A 183 -2.75 -0.81 8.98
CA PHE A 183 -3.05 -1.90 9.90
C PHE A 183 -3.40 -1.42 11.31
N MET A 184 -2.52 -0.66 11.96
CA MET A 184 -2.76 -0.12 13.29
C MET A 184 -3.85 0.97 13.28
N TRP A 185 -3.92 1.74 12.20
CA TRP A 185 -4.95 2.73 11.94
C TRP A 185 -5.19 2.83 10.44
N PRO A 186 -6.43 2.66 9.95
CA PRO A 186 -7.68 2.58 10.70
C PRO A 186 -8.11 1.14 11.05
N ILE A 187 -7.48 0.10 10.48
CA ILE A 187 -8.02 -1.26 10.43
C ILE A 187 -8.22 -1.85 11.82
N ALA A 188 -7.17 -1.95 12.64
CA ALA A 188 -7.23 -2.54 13.97
C ALA A 188 -8.20 -1.84 14.94
N LYS A 189 -8.66 -0.62 14.60
CA LYS A 189 -9.62 0.15 15.40
C LYS A 189 -11.04 0.11 14.85
N PHE A 190 -11.26 0.04 13.54
CA PHE A 190 -12.57 0.20 12.94
C PHE A 190 -13.03 -0.92 12.01
N ALA A 191 -12.14 -1.80 11.57
CA ALA A 191 -12.48 -2.88 10.65
C ALA A 191 -12.84 -4.17 11.41
N ASP A 192 -13.77 -4.92 10.85
CA ASP A 192 -14.15 -6.24 11.35
C ASP A 192 -13.15 -7.35 10.96
N GLU A 193 -12.19 -7.03 10.09
CA GLU A 193 -11.03 -7.83 9.67
C GLU A 193 -10.07 -6.96 8.82
N PRO A 194 -8.80 -7.39 8.60
CA PRO A 194 -8.10 -8.55 9.16
C PRO A 194 -7.60 -8.31 10.58
N TYR A 195 -7.40 -9.40 11.32
CA TYR A 195 -6.72 -9.41 12.62
C TYR A 195 -5.56 -10.38 12.55
N VAL A 196 -4.48 -10.05 13.25
CA VAL A 196 -3.31 -10.93 13.34
C VAL A 196 -3.27 -11.56 14.73
N GLY A 197 -3.26 -12.90 14.77
CA GLY A 197 -3.20 -13.70 15.99
C GLY A 197 -4.56 -13.95 16.67
N ARG A 198 -5.64 -14.32 15.96
CA ARG A 198 -7.01 -14.48 16.55
C ARG A 198 -7.22 -15.74 17.42
N GLU A 199 -6.56 -15.83 18.58
CA GLU A 199 -6.84 -16.93 19.53
C GLU A 199 -7.51 -16.48 20.84
N THR A 200 -7.29 -15.25 21.32
CA THR A 200 -7.89 -14.76 22.58
C THR A 200 -8.31 -13.28 22.53
N ARG A 201 -9.11 -12.84 23.51
CA ARG A 201 -9.56 -11.44 23.68
C ARG A 201 -8.40 -10.45 23.86
N GLU A 202 -7.23 -10.92 24.31
CA GLU A 202 -6.01 -10.13 24.51
C GLU A 202 -5.38 -9.67 23.18
N ASN A 203 -5.69 -10.38 22.08
CA ASN A 203 -5.23 -10.06 20.73
C ASN A 203 -5.99 -8.90 20.08
N ARG A 204 -6.87 -8.20 20.82
CA ARG A 204 -7.49 -6.95 20.35
C ARG A 204 -6.59 -5.73 20.53
N ARG A 205 -5.48 -5.81 21.28
CA ARG A 205 -4.60 -4.65 21.47
C ARG A 205 -3.86 -4.33 20.18
N ARG A 206 -4.05 -3.11 19.68
CA ARG A 206 -3.44 -2.58 18.45
C ARG A 206 -1.94 -2.88 18.34
N SER A 207 -1.16 -2.55 19.36
CA SER A 207 0.30 -2.70 19.36
C SER A 207 0.73 -4.17 19.43
N HIS A 208 -0.04 -5.03 20.09
CA HIS A 208 0.22 -6.48 20.09
C HIS A 208 0.00 -7.06 18.68
N GLN A 209 -1.12 -6.74 18.03
CA GLN A 209 -1.36 -7.17 16.66
C GLN A 209 -0.30 -6.60 15.69
N GLY A 210 0.12 -5.34 15.89
CA GLY A 210 1.21 -4.73 15.13
C GLY A 210 2.51 -5.51 15.25
N ALA A 211 2.91 -5.89 16.47
CA ALA A 211 4.08 -6.72 16.72
C ALA A 211 3.97 -8.11 16.02
N LEU A 212 2.78 -8.73 16.08
CA LEU A 212 2.54 -10.01 15.40
C LEU A 212 2.58 -9.88 13.88
N LEU A 213 2.08 -8.79 13.31
CA LEU A 213 2.19 -8.52 11.87
C LEU A 213 3.65 -8.38 11.45
N MET A 214 4.45 -7.66 12.23
CA MET A 214 5.89 -7.51 12.00
C MET A 214 6.63 -8.86 12.07
N LEU A 215 6.32 -9.69 13.08
CA LEU A 215 6.88 -11.05 13.18
C LEU A 215 6.47 -11.91 11.98
N LYS A 216 5.21 -11.82 11.55
CA LYS A 216 4.74 -12.54 10.36
C LYS A 216 5.50 -12.10 9.10
N ALA A 217 5.75 -10.80 8.93
CA ALA A 217 6.55 -10.26 7.83
C ALA A 217 8.01 -10.75 7.89
N LEU A 218 8.60 -10.74 9.08
CA LEU A 218 9.96 -11.26 9.29
C LEU A 218 10.06 -12.75 8.95
N HIS A 219 9.11 -13.57 9.42
CA HIS A 219 9.05 -14.99 9.10
C HIS A 219 8.94 -15.22 7.58
N TYR A 220 8.10 -14.44 6.89
CA TYR A 220 8.01 -14.50 5.43
C TYR A 220 9.36 -14.19 4.77
N ILE A 221 10.02 -13.10 5.17
CA ILE A 221 11.31 -12.71 4.60
C ILE A 221 12.37 -13.80 4.80
N ARG A 222 12.53 -14.29 6.03
CA ARG A 222 13.51 -15.33 6.37
C ARG A 222 13.23 -16.65 5.66
N ALA A 223 11.95 -16.99 5.44
CA ALA A 223 11.58 -18.20 4.73
C ALA A 223 11.89 -18.14 3.21
N ARG A 224 11.98 -16.94 2.62
CA ARG A 224 12.05 -16.78 1.17
C ARG A 224 13.37 -16.19 0.65
N PHE A 225 14.06 -15.42 1.48
CA PHE A 225 15.26 -14.67 1.10
C PHE A 225 16.38 -14.88 2.13
N PRO A 226 17.65 -14.99 1.68
CA PRO A 226 18.78 -15.23 2.58
C PRO A 226 19.28 -13.95 3.28
N TYR A 227 18.86 -12.77 2.84
CA TYR A 227 19.52 -11.50 3.19
C TYR A 227 19.35 -11.10 4.67
N TRP A 228 18.20 -11.44 5.28
CA TRP A 228 17.99 -11.17 6.71
C TRP A 228 19.01 -11.90 7.58
N ASP A 229 19.14 -13.21 7.37
CA ASP A 229 20.02 -14.05 8.18
C ASP A 229 21.51 -13.77 7.89
N ALA A 230 21.83 -13.26 6.70
CA ALA A 230 23.20 -12.89 6.33
C ALA A 230 23.76 -11.71 7.15
N SER A 231 22.92 -10.73 7.48
CA SER A 231 23.30 -9.54 8.23
C SER A 231 22.81 -9.55 9.69
N GLY A 232 21.88 -10.44 10.01
CA GLY A 232 21.14 -10.40 11.28
C GLY A 232 20.16 -9.23 11.37
N GLY A 233 19.80 -8.60 10.24
CA GLY A 233 18.84 -7.48 10.18
C GLY A 233 19.47 -6.09 10.31
N VAL A 234 20.80 -5.96 10.44
CA VAL A 234 21.47 -4.66 10.70
C VAL A 234 21.39 -3.68 9.54
N ASP A 235 21.23 -4.18 8.32
CA ASP A 235 21.06 -3.42 7.08
C ASP A 235 19.59 -3.35 6.63
N HIS A 236 18.65 -3.80 7.47
CA HIS A 236 17.22 -3.78 7.18
C HIS A 236 16.52 -2.56 7.75
N VAL A 237 15.77 -1.88 6.89
CA VAL A 237 15.02 -0.67 7.25
C VAL A 237 13.55 -1.01 7.39
N TRP A 238 13.02 -0.80 8.60
CA TRP A 238 11.60 -0.94 8.95
C TRP A 238 11.02 0.42 9.32
N MET A 239 9.79 0.69 8.90
CA MET A 239 9.10 1.92 9.26
C MET A 239 8.20 1.69 10.48
N MET A 240 8.31 2.60 11.45
CA MET A 240 7.49 2.62 12.67
C MET A 240 7.05 4.06 12.92
N LEU A 241 6.10 4.53 12.10
CA LEU A 241 5.72 5.96 12.06
C LEU A 241 4.69 6.39 13.10
N HIS A 242 4.18 5.46 13.90
CA HIS A 242 3.24 5.77 14.96
C HIS A 242 3.97 6.42 16.14
N ASP A 243 3.21 7.09 17.00
CA ASP A 243 3.69 7.86 18.14
C ASP A 243 4.38 7.03 19.23
N GLU A 244 4.08 5.73 19.31
CA GLU A 244 4.76 4.77 20.19
C GLU A 244 6.13 4.30 19.63
N GLY A 245 6.46 4.61 18.37
CA GLY A 245 7.71 4.24 17.71
C GLY A 245 8.12 2.76 17.90
N PRO A 246 9.38 2.45 18.21
CA PRO A 246 9.81 1.06 18.33
C PRO A 246 9.33 0.35 19.62
N CYS A 247 8.45 0.94 20.44
CA CYS A 247 8.09 0.39 21.75
C CYS A 247 7.47 -1.01 21.70
N PHE A 248 6.69 -1.33 20.66
CA PHE A 248 6.15 -2.68 20.48
C PHE A 248 6.95 -3.53 19.48
N CYS A 249 8.03 -2.98 18.90
CA CYS A 249 8.82 -3.69 17.91
C CYS A 249 9.32 -5.01 18.49
N PRO A 250 9.08 -6.16 17.80
CA PRO A 250 9.61 -7.44 18.22
C PRO A 250 11.11 -7.38 18.45
N ARG A 251 11.59 -8.11 19.47
CA ARG A 251 13.02 -8.11 19.81
C ARG A 251 13.88 -8.56 18.63
N GLU A 252 13.36 -9.49 17.86
CA GLU A 252 13.96 -10.09 16.67
C GLU A 252 14.21 -9.08 15.55
N ILE A 253 13.54 -7.91 15.55
CA ILE A 253 13.69 -6.87 14.53
C ILE A 253 14.54 -5.69 15.03
N ARG A 254 14.59 -5.46 16.34
CA ARG A 254 15.33 -4.35 16.97
C ARG A 254 16.71 -4.74 17.53
N SER A 255 17.13 -5.99 17.35
CA SER A 255 18.35 -6.57 17.94
C SER A 255 19.61 -6.20 17.18
#